data_AF-A0A847HET2-F1
#
_entry.id   AF-A0A847HET2-F1
#
_cell.length_a   1.000
_cell.length_b   1.000
_cell.length_c   1.000
_cell.angle_alpha   90.00
_cell.angle_beta   90.00
_cell.angle_gamma   90.00
#
_symmetry.space_group_name_H-M   'P 1'
#
loop_
_entity.id
_entity.type
_entity.pdbx_description
1 polymer ?
#
loop_
_entity_poly.entity_id
_entity_poly.type
_entity_poly.pdbx_seq_one_letter_code
_entity_poly.pdbx_strand_id
1 'polypeptide(L)'
;MKVISRLALMILVVMATLAIGCAQSNPVSTGFVGTGGYAINLSASAKSVPFGGSVVFNAVVQDADGNMVMTSPHSVTFTTTHGGQVTPIQAPLANGIAQVVYVAPQYVAPASLRAQAAADVEIPEIKELPTPTGVPSEFPRTDMVTASFQGAIAKISINVYKP
;
A
#
# COMPACT_ATOMS: atom_id res chain seq x y z
N MET A 1 13.11 -7.16 46.24
CA MET A 1 13.78 -7.06 44.91
C MET A 1 13.02 -7.79 43.77
N LYS A 2 11.70 -8.04 43.85
CA LYS A 2 10.92 -8.75 42.80
C LYS A 2 10.26 -7.84 41.74
N VAL A 3 10.15 -6.54 42.01
CA VAL A 3 9.44 -5.57 41.14
C VAL A 3 10.31 -5.07 39.99
N ILE A 4 11.63 -4.92 40.23
CA ILE A 4 12.62 -4.48 39.24
C ILE A 4 12.77 -5.51 38.10
N SER A 5 12.63 -6.80 38.40
CA SER A 5 12.69 -7.90 37.41
C SER A 5 11.47 -7.91 36.48
N ARG A 6 10.27 -7.59 37.00
CA ARG A 6 9.04 -7.51 36.17
C ARG A 6 9.01 -6.25 35.30
N LEU A 7 9.54 -5.14 35.80
CA LEU A 7 9.66 -3.89 35.04
C LEU A 7 10.70 -4.01 33.92
N ALA A 8 11.85 -4.64 34.18
CA ALA A 8 12.87 -4.91 33.16
C ALA A 8 12.38 -5.86 32.07
N LEU A 9 11.58 -6.88 32.42
CA LEU A 9 10.97 -7.80 31.45
C LEU A 9 9.90 -7.10 30.59
N MET A 10 9.08 -6.21 31.18
CA MET A 10 8.12 -5.39 30.45
C MET A 10 8.81 -4.44 29.47
N ILE A 11 9.88 -3.76 29.88
CA ILE A 11 10.65 -2.86 29.01
C ILE A 11 11.33 -3.65 27.89
N LEU A 12 11.85 -4.85 28.16
CA LEU A 12 12.44 -5.73 27.14
C LEU A 12 11.40 -6.21 26.12
N VAL A 13 10.18 -6.56 26.58
CA VAL A 13 9.06 -6.96 25.69
C VAL A 13 8.62 -5.78 24.83
N VAL A 14 8.49 -4.57 25.40
CA VAL A 14 8.13 -3.36 24.66
C VAL A 14 9.20 -3.03 23.61
N MET A 15 10.50 -3.09 23.96
CA MET A 15 11.59 -2.85 23.01
C MET A 15 11.69 -3.95 21.93
N ALA A 16 11.39 -5.21 22.26
CA ALA A 16 11.32 -6.30 21.27
C ALA A 16 10.17 -6.13 20.28
N THR A 17 9.04 -5.54 20.70
CA THR A 17 7.92 -5.22 19.79
C THR A 17 8.18 -3.99 18.91
N LEU A 18 9.02 -3.04 19.33
CA LEU A 18 9.45 -1.90 18.50
C LEU A 18 10.46 -2.29 17.41
N ALA A 19 11.11 -3.45 17.52
CA ALA A 19 12.12 -3.92 16.59
C ALA A 19 11.58 -4.79 15.44
N ILE A 20 10.25 -4.97 15.32
CA ILE A 20 9.64 -5.38 14.05
C ILE A 20 9.79 -4.18 13.12
N GLY A 21 10.99 -4.03 12.56
CA GLY A 21 11.34 -2.94 11.67
C GLY A 21 10.31 -2.88 10.56
N CYS A 22 9.47 -1.85 10.59
CA CYS A 22 8.71 -1.44 9.42
C CYS A 22 9.77 -1.22 8.34
N ALA A 23 9.83 -2.11 7.35
CA ALA A 23 10.76 -2.00 6.23
C ALA A 23 10.33 -0.86 5.33
N GLN A 24 10.41 0.38 5.83
CA GLN A 24 9.94 1.58 5.18
C GLN A 24 10.60 1.68 3.80
N SER A 25 9.79 1.89 2.78
CA SER A 25 10.31 2.09 1.43
C SER A 25 11.05 3.43 1.36
N ASN A 26 12.07 3.50 0.50
CA ASN A 26 12.81 4.74 0.32
C ASN A 26 11.85 5.76 -0.29
N PRO A 27 11.76 6.99 0.25
CA PRO A 27 10.89 7.99 -0.31
C PRO A 27 11.31 8.33 -1.74
N VAL A 28 10.35 8.47 -2.64
CA VAL A 28 10.55 8.93 -4.02
C VAL A 28 10.05 10.35 -4.13
N SER A 29 10.91 11.25 -4.62
CA SER A 29 10.59 12.67 -4.83
C SER A 29 10.46 12.99 -6.32
N THR A 30 9.52 13.85 -6.66
CA THR A 30 9.31 14.33 -8.03
C THR A 30 9.78 15.77 -8.07
N GLY A 31 10.94 16.03 -8.68
CA GLY A 31 11.50 17.39 -8.73
C GLY A 31 10.53 18.41 -9.32
N PHE A 32 10.78 19.69 -9.03
CA PHE A 32 9.93 20.79 -9.50
C PHE A 32 10.07 21.03 -11.00
N VAL A 33 8.93 21.23 -11.67
CA VAL A 33 8.84 21.83 -13.02
C VAL A 33 8.41 23.29 -12.86
N GLY A 34 9.09 24.21 -13.55
CA GLY A 34 9.18 25.64 -13.19
C GLY A 34 7.89 26.45 -13.03
N THR A 35 8.01 27.48 -12.17
CA THR A 35 7.16 28.64 -11.84
C THR A 35 5.84 28.42 -11.09
N GLY A 36 5.49 27.18 -10.78
CA GLY A 36 4.42 26.89 -9.82
C GLY A 36 4.27 25.41 -9.46
N GLY A 37 5.28 24.59 -9.80
CA GLY A 37 5.20 23.15 -9.70
C GLY A 37 5.09 22.67 -8.26
N TYR A 38 4.39 21.54 -8.08
CA TYR A 38 4.41 20.78 -6.85
C TYR A 38 5.41 19.63 -6.97
N ALA A 39 5.89 19.16 -5.82
CA ALA A 39 6.61 17.91 -5.68
C ALA A 39 5.87 16.99 -4.71
N ILE A 40 6.01 15.68 -4.90
CA ILE A 40 5.50 14.68 -3.97
C ILE A 40 6.66 13.87 -3.45
N ASN A 41 6.88 13.86 -2.14
CA ASN A 41 7.67 12.86 -1.45
C ASN A 41 6.74 11.71 -1.05
N LEU A 42 6.72 10.66 -1.87
CA LEU A 42 5.93 9.47 -1.63
C LEU A 42 6.75 8.48 -0.82
N SER A 43 6.16 7.86 0.20
CA SER A 43 6.77 6.79 1.00
C SER A 43 5.75 5.71 1.33
N ALA A 44 6.23 4.51 1.67
CA ALA A 44 5.39 3.40 2.08
C ALA A 44 5.96 2.72 3.34
N SER A 45 5.10 2.12 4.16
CA SER A 45 5.50 1.45 5.40
C SER A 45 6.29 0.15 5.17
N ALA A 46 6.23 -0.41 3.96
CA ALA A 46 6.91 -1.64 3.55
C ALA A 46 7.36 -1.58 2.07
N LYS A 47 8.45 -2.27 1.72
CA LYS A 47 8.85 -2.53 0.32
C LYS A 47 8.22 -3.78 -0.29
N SER A 48 7.75 -4.69 0.58
CA SER A 48 7.18 -5.96 0.17
C SER A 48 5.97 -6.30 1.03
N VAL A 49 4.98 -6.97 0.45
CA VAL A 49 3.74 -7.34 1.11
C VAL A 49 3.26 -8.71 0.61
N PRO A 50 2.77 -9.60 1.47
CA PRO A 50 2.18 -10.84 0.99
C PRO A 50 0.87 -10.54 0.24
N PHE A 51 0.44 -11.41 -0.67
CA PHE A 51 -0.92 -11.34 -1.23
C PHE A 51 -1.96 -11.26 -0.10
N GLY A 52 -2.97 -10.41 -0.27
CA GLY A 52 -3.97 -10.09 0.76
C GLY A 52 -3.48 -9.23 1.93
N GLY A 53 -2.17 -8.96 2.02
CA GLY A 53 -1.59 -8.05 3.01
C GLY A 53 -1.80 -6.58 2.67
N SER A 54 -1.38 -5.68 3.57
CA SER A 54 -1.54 -4.24 3.40
C SER A 54 -0.27 -3.43 3.69
N VAL A 55 -0.21 -2.23 3.08
CA VAL A 55 0.88 -1.25 3.21
C VAL A 55 0.25 0.14 3.32
N VAL A 56 0.76 0.99 4.19
CA VAL A 56 0.35 2.40 4.27
C VAL A 56 1.27 3.24 3.41
N PHE A 57 0.69 4.13 2.60
CA PHE A 57 1.40 5.12 1.82
C PHE A 57 1.17 6.52 2.37
N ASN A 58 2.25 7.32 2.43
CA ASN A 58 2.19 8.73 2.77
C ASN A 58 2.76 9.54 1.61
N ALA A 59 1.99 10.49 1.10
CA ALA A 59 2.42 11.50 0.15
C ALA A 59 2.53 12.85 0.85
N VAL A 60 3.76 13.36 0.96
CA VAL A 60 4.02 14.73 1.41
C VAL A 60 4.12 15.63 0.18
N VAL A 61 3.28 16.64 0.09
CA VAL A 61 3.28 17.59 -1.02
C VAL A 61 4.12 18.81 -0.65
N GLN A 62 5.01 19.22 -1.57
CA GLN A 62 5.80 20.43 -1.44
C GLN A 62 5.49 21.41 -2.57
N ASP A 63 5.50 22.71 -2.28
CA ASP A 63 5.44 23.78 -3.28
C ASP A 63 6.81 24.01 -3.94
N ALA A 64 6.87 24.87 -4.96
CA ALA A 64 8.08 25.15 -5.74
C ALA A 64 9.28 25.65 -4.92
N ASP A 65 9.03 26.19 -3.72
CA ASP A 65 10.06 26.68 -2.80
C ASP A 65 10.53 25.56 -1.84
N GLY A 66 9.96 24.37 -1.94
CA GLY A 66 10.27 23.21 -1.11
C GLY A 66 9.48 23.16 0.20
N ASN A 67 8.54 24.09 0.43
CA ASN A 67 7.74 24.12 1.64
C ASN A 67 6.60 23.12 1.57
N MET A 68 6.25 22.51 2.71
CA MET A 68 5.15 21.57 2.77
C MET A 68 3.80 22.28 2.60
N VAL A 69 2.95 21.75 1.72
CA VAL A 69 1.60 22.26 1.48
C VAL A 69 0.66 21.73 2.56
N MET A 70 0.52 22.47 3.67
CA MET A 70 -0.16 21.99 4.88
C MET A 70 -1.64 21.61 4.66
N THR A 71 -2.35 22.35 3.81
CA THR A 71 -3.75 22.13 3.45
C THR A 71 -3.97 22.51 1.99
N SER A 72 -4.87 21.82 1.30
CA SER A 72 -5.28 22.17 -0.06
C SER A 72 -6.75 21.82 -0.28
N PRO A 73 -7.49 22.58 -1.11
CA PRO A 73 -8.80 22.15 -1.58
C PRO A 73 -8.72 20.93 -2.54
N HIS A 74 -7.54 20.61 -3.06
CA HIS A 74 -7.33 19.45 -3.93
C HIS A 74 -6.79 18.26 -3.13
N SER A 75 -7.17 17.05 -3.56
CA SER A 75 -6.68 15.79 -2.98
C SER A 75 -5.54 15.21 -3.80
N VAL A 76 -4.69 14.40 -3.15
CA VAL A 76 -3.73 13.54 -3.84
C VAL A 76 -4.48 12.31 -4.36
N THR A 77 -4.33 12.00 -5.65
CA THR A 77 -4.94 10.82 -6.27
C THR A 77 -3.94 9.67 -6.30
N PHE A 78 -4.38 8.48 -5.89
CA PHE A 78 -3.57 7.27 -5.87
C PHE A 78 -4.09 6.26 -6.88
N THR A 79 -3.18 5.64 -7.63
CA THR A 79 -3.51 4.55 -8.57
C THR A 79 -2.51 3.40 -8.43
N THR A 80 -2.95 2.22 -8.83
CA THR A 80 -2.17 0.98 -8.82
C THR A 80 -2.21 0.38 -10.22
N THR A 81 -1.13 -0.28 -10.65
CA THR A 81 -1.07 -0.85 -12.00
C THR A 81 -1.56 -2.29 -12.07
N HIS A 82 -1.64 -2.94 -10.92
CA HIS A 82 -1.53 -4.38 -10.88
C HIS A 82 -2.53 -5.03 -9.92
N GLY A 83 -3.68 -4.39 -9.70
CA GLY A 83 -4.85 -5.02 -9.06
C GLY A 83 -4.87 -4.94 -7.54
N GLY A 84 -3.82 -4.42 -6.91
CA GLY A 84 -3.95 -3.94 -5.53
C GLY A 84 -4.97 -2.80 -5.45
N GLN A 85 -5.57 -2.63 -4.29
CA GLN A 85 -6.60 -1.61 -4.05
C GLN A 85 -6.05 -0.55 -3.11
N VAL A 86 -6.34 0.72 -3.38
CA VAL A 86 -5.98 1.83 -2.49
C VAL A 86 -7.24 2.47 -1.91
N THR A 87 -7.22 2.78 -0.63
CA THR A 87 -8.34 3.43 0.06
C THR A 87 -7.84 4.54 1.00
N PRO A 88 -8.35 5.77 0.86
CA PRO A 88 -9.18 6.25 -0.27
C PRO A 88 -8.36 6.36 -1.58
N ILE A 89 -9.02 6.42 -2.74
CA ILE A 89 -8.36 6.70 -4.03
C ILE A 89 -7.92 8.18 -4.09
N GLN A 90 -8.69 9.08 -3.47
CA GLN A 90 -8.37 10.49 -3.34
C GLN A 90 -8.22 10.80 -1.85
N ALA A 91 -7.01 11.11 -1.42
CA ALA A 91 -6.72 11.45 -0.03
C ALA A 91 -6.52 12.96 0.13
N PRO A 92 -7.23 13.61 1.05
CA PRO A 92 -7.01 15.03 1.35
C PRO A 92 -5.64 15.21 2.02
N LEU A 93 -5.09 16.41 1.89
CA LEU A 93 -3.92 16.82 2.67
C LEU A 93 -4.35 17.21 4.08
N ALA A 94 -3.92 16.44 5.07
CA ALA A 94 -4.04 16.76 6.48
C ALA A 94 -2.63 17.01 7.04
N ASN A 95 -2.35 18.25 7.45
CA ASN A 95 -1.02 18.68 7.91
C ASN A 95 0.09 18.34 6.90
N GLY A 96 -0.19 18.54 5.62
CA GLY A 96 0.75 18.31 4.52
C GLY A 96 0.99 16.86 4.12
N ILE A 97 0.20 15.93 4.68
CA ILE A 97 0.28 14.51 4.37
C ILE A 97 -1.06 14.04 3.81
N ALA A 98 -1.01 13.35 2.68
CA ALA A 98 -2.11 12.52 2.18
C ALA A 98 -1.76 11.05 2.41
N GLN A 99 -2.61 10.35 3.16
CA GLN A 99 -2.37 8.96 3.55
C GLN A 99 -3.42 8.03 2.94
N VAL A 100 -2.97 6.88 2.44
CA VAL A 100 -3.83 5.80 1.94
C VAL A 100 -3.36 4.44 2.43
N VAL A 101 -4.26 3.48 2.48
CA VAL A 101 -3.95 2.07 2.68
C VAL A 101 -4.01 1.37 1.33
N TYR A 102 -2.90 0.75 0.93
CA TYR A 102 -2.84 -0.21 -0.16
C TYR A 102 -3.10 -1.61 0.38
N VAL A 103 -3.96 -2.38 -0.29
CA VAL A 103 -4.21 -3.79 -0.03
C VAL A 103 -3.79 -4.58 -1.27
N ALA A 104 -2.88 -5.52 -1.10
CA ALA A 104 -2.46 -6.40 -2.17
C ALA A 104 -3.64 -7.28 -2.64
N PRO A 105 -3.69 -7.67 -3.92
CA PRO A 105 -4.74 -8.56 -4.40
C PRO A 105 -4.71 -9.90 -3.64
N GLN A 106 -5.83 -10.63 -3.67
CA GLN A 106 -5.91 -11.95 -3.04
C GLN A 106 -5.14 -13.00 -3.86
N TYR A 107 -4.44 -13.91 -3.17
CA TYR A 107 -3.82 -15.06 -3.81
C TYR A 107 -4.87 -16.12 -4.10
N VAL A 108 -4.91 -16.62 -5.35
CA VAL A 108 -5.71 -17.81 -5.69
C VAL A 108 -4.76 -18.85 -6.27
N ALA A 109 -4.69 -20.01 -5.61
CA ALA A 109 -3.84 -21.10 -6.05
C ALA A 109 -4.30 -21.64 -7.42
N PRO A 110 -3.38 -21.97 -8.34
CA PRO A 110 -3.74 -22.51 -9.66
C PRO A 110 -4.58 -23.79 -9.60
N ALA A 111 -4.35 -24.64 -8.59
CA ALA A 111 -5.12 -25.86 -8.36
C ALA A 111 -6.60 -25.56 -8.02
N SER A 112 -6.87 -24.46 -7.31
CA SER A 112 -8.23 -24.02 -6.97
C SER A 112 -9.00 -23.52 -8.20
N LEU A 113 -8.31 -22.95 -9.19
CA LEU A 113 -8.93 -22.56 -10.46
C LEU A 113 -9.33 -23.79 -11.30
N ARG A 114 -8.54 -24.87 -11.24
CA ARG A 114 -8.86 -26.14 -11.94
C ARG A 114 -9.99 -26.92 -11.26
N ALA A 115 -10.09 -26.88 -9.93
CA ALA A 115 -11.18 -27.51 -9.20
C ALA A 115 -12.54 -26.82 -9.42
N GLN A 116 -12.55 -25.50 -9.68
CA GLN A 116 -13.78 -24.75 -10.00
C GLN A 116 -14.30 -25.03 -11.42
N ALA A 117 -13.44 -25.48 -12.34
CA ALA A 117 -13.80 -25.78 -13.72
C ALA A 117 -14.26 -27.24 -13.96
N ALA A 118 -14.30 -28.08 -12.91
CA ALA A 118 -14.57 -29.51 -13.03
C ALA A 118 -15.64 -30.02 -12.04
N ALA A 119 -16.71 -29.25 -11.84
CA ALA A 119 -17.89 -29.72 -11.12
C ALA A 119 -19.08 -29.86 -12.06
N ASP A 120 -19.08 -30.94 -12.87
CA ASP A 120 -20.30 -31.49 -13.50
C ASP A 120 -21.12 -32.27 -12.45
N VAL A 121 -21.56 -31.60 -11.39
CA VAL A 121 -22.55 -32.14 -10.44
C VAL A 121 -23.64 -31.09 -10.25
N GLU A 122 -24.85 -31.47 -10.64
CA GLU A 122 -26.07 -30.66 -10.71
C GLU A 122 -26.38 -29.99 -9.34
N ILE A 123 -26.19 -28.67 -9.26
CA ILE A 123 -26.55 -27.80 -8.14
C ILE A 123 -27.31 -26.59 -8.73
N PRO A 124 -28.39 -26.09 -8.09
CA PRO A 124 -29.30 -25.10 -8.68
C PRO A 124 -28.59 -23.85 -9.22
N GLU A 125 -29.09 -23.34 -10.35
CA GLU A 125 -28.55 -22.21 -11.12
C GLU A 125 -28.33 -20.95 -10.27
N ILE A 126 -27.11 -20.78 -9.77
CA ILE A 126 -26.58 -19.47 -9.37
C ILE A 126 -26.25 -18.70 -10.66
N LYS A 127 -27.11 -17.74 -11.02
CA LYS A 127 -27.03 -17.02 -12.30
C LYS A 127 -25.76 -16.23 -12.55
N GLU A 128 -24.91 -16.01 -11.56
CA GLU A 128 -23.56 -15.49 -11.73
C GLU A 128 -22.70 -15.94 -10.54
N LEU A 129 -21.72 -16.81 -10.78
CA LEU A 129 -20.65 -17.06 -9.83
C LEU A 129 -19.81 -15.76 -9.76
N PRO A 130 -19.51 -15.19 -8.57
CA PRO A 130 -18.68 -14.00 -8.49
C PRO A 130 -17.35 -14.27 -9.20
N THR A 131 -16.97 -13.36 -10.10
CA THR A 131 -15.73 -13.49 -10.86
C THR A 131 -14.57 -13.68 -9.88
N PRO A 132 -13.72 -14.72 -10.04
CA PRO A 132 -12.58 -14.89 -9.17
C PRO A 132 -11.70 -13.64 -9.26
N THR A 133 -11.67 -12.82 -8.20
CA THR A 133 -10.87 -11.58 -8.15
C THR A 133 -9.39 -11.85 -7.88
N GLY A 134 -8.96 -13.12 -7.97
CA GLY A 134 -7.60 -13.55 -7.70
C GLY A 134 -6.75 -13.65 -8.95
N VAL A 135 -5.48 -13.28 -8.82
CA VAL A 135 -4.49 -13.40 -9.91
C VAL A 135 -3.73 -14.72 -9.70
N PRO A 136 -3.67 -15.62 -10.71
CA PRO A 136 -2.80 -16.77 -10.65
C PRO A 136 -1.35 -16.29 -10.85
N SER A 137 -0.59 -16.04 -9.79
CA SER A 137 0.86 -15.85 -9.96
C SER A 137 1.67 -16.71 -9.00
N GLU A 138 2.45 -17.61 -9.58
CA GLU A 138 3.46 -18.41 -8.88
C GLU A 138 4.75 -17.60 -8.60
N PHE A 139 4.88 -16.42 -9.21
CA PHE A 139 6.05 -15.54 -9.10
C PHE A 139 5.74 -14.28 -8.28
N PRO A 140 6.74 -13.75 -7.55
CA PRO A 140 6.64 -12.43 -6.93
C PRO A 140 6.35 -11.39 -8.03
N ARG A 141 5.45 -10.46 -7.73
CA ARG A 141 4.99 -9.45 -8.69
C ARG A 141 5.22 -8.07 -8.14
N THR A 142 5.68 -7.16 -8.97
CA THR A 142 5.82 -5.76 -8.58
C THR A 142 4.55 -5.00 -8.94
N ASP A 143 3.84 -4.47 -7.94
CA ASP A 143 2.79 -3.47 -8.16
C ASP A 143 3.39 -2.06 -8.04
N MET A 144 2.97 -1.15 -8.89
CA MET A 144 3.40 0.25 -8.85
C MET A 144 2.25 1.10 -8.33
N VAL A 145 2.47 1.76 -7.20
CA VAL A 145 1.56 2.77 -6.64
C VAL A 145 2.03 4.14 -7.11
N THR A 146 1.13 4.87 -7.74
CA THR A 146 1.37 6.23 -8.24
C THR A 146 0.55 7.21 -7.42
N ALA A 147 1.17 8.26 -6.89
CA ALA A 147 0.50 9.39 -6.27
C ALA A 147 0.61 10.60 -7.20
N SER A 148 -0.49 11.34 -7.40
CA SER A 148 -0.50 12.54 -8.23
C SER A 148 -1.21 13.71 -7.56
N PHE A 149 -0.67 14.91 -7.78
CA PHE A 149 -1.19 16.15 -7.22
C PHE A 149 -0.83 17.33 -8.13
N GLN A 150 -1.83 17.96 -8.75
CA GLN A 150 -1.66 19.22 -9.50
C GLN A 150 -0.46 19.22 -10.47
N GLY A 151 -0.27 18.12 -11.22
CA GLY A 151 0.83 17.94 -12.17
C GLY A 151 2.07 17.20 -11.63
N ALA A 152 2.24 17.09 -10.32
CA ALA A 152 3.27 16.25 -9.70
C ALA A 152 2.86 14.78 -9.73
N ILE A 153 3.79 13.85 -9.98
CA ILE A 153 3.53 12.40 -10.09
C ILE A 153 4.67 11.58 -9.50
N ALA A 154 4.48 11.02 -8.30
CA ALA A 154 5.46 10.15 -7.64
C ALA A 154 5.05 8.67 -7.76
N LYS A 155 6.04 7.78 -7.83
CA LYS A 155 5.81 6.34 -8.04
C LYS A 155 6.67 5.51 -7.09
N ILE A 156 6.07 4.50 -6.46
CA ILE A 156 6.78 3.49 -5.67
C ILE A 156 6.36 2.11 -6.13
N SER A 157 7.35 1.24 -6.29
CA SER A 157 7.17 -0.19 -6.55
C SER A 157 7.10 -0.97 -5.24
N ILE A 158 6.10 -1.84 -5.11
CA ILE A 158 5.90 -2.78 -4.00
C ILE A 158 6.02 -4.19 -4.54
N ASN A 159 6.83 -5.01 -3.87
CA ASN A 159 6.95 -6.43 -4.18
C ASN A 159 5.83 -7.21 -3.48
N VAL A 160 4.89 -7.71 -4.25
CA VAL A 160 3.83 -8.61 -3.79
C VAL A 160 4.34 -10.05 -3.88
N TYR A 161 4.38 -10.75 -2.75
CA TYR A 161 4.91 -12.11 -2.66
C TYR A 161 3.86 -13.10 -2.15
N LYS A 162 4.06 -14.38 -2.44
CA LYS A 162 3.23 -15.45 -1.89
C LYS A 162 3.48 -15.54 -0.37
N PRO A 163 2.43 -15.58 0.47
CA PRO A 163 2.60 -15.79 1.91
C PRO A 163 3.34 -17.09 2.24
#